data_AF-E0UDK8-F1
#
_entry.id   AF-E0UDK8-F1
#
_cell.length_a   1.000
_cell.length_b   1.000
_cell.length_c   1.000
_cell.angle_alpha   90.00
_cell.angle_beta   90.00
_cell.angle_gamma   90.00
#
_symmetry.space_group_name_H-M   'P 1'
#
loop_
_entity.id
_entity.type
_entity.pdbx_description
1 polymer ?
#
loop_
_entity_poly.entity_id
_entity_poly.type
_entity_poly.pdbx_seq_one_letter_code
_entity_poly.pdbx_strand_id
1 'polypeptide(L)'
;MSSWRDRINKMTGRTRYVVCRIFIHLSGQEIAPLLGVLNEAAIEAVESDGDMEVLGEGLVNICQKLLDLKIYWRSAANEGDVFWKEEDAGDYVTELFTDSAQRYGSGTEFDEGVGENEPLTLPITRNIVVMITVAFEGEHPDLETNLADLQALENSLKALINLNYQGQLRAIQVHFAPAQLGDELTNDQLLINYPELVPL
;
A
#
# COMPACT_ATOMS: atom_id res chain seq x y z
N MET A 1 3.49 -0.95 26.26
CA MET A 1 2.79 -0.76 27.55
C MET A 1 1.38 -0.16 27.33
N SER A 2 0.46 -0.82 26.59
CA SER A 2 -0.89 -0.28 26.30
C SER A 2 -2.07 -1.10 26.86
N SER A 3 -1.83 -2.33 27.36
CA SER A 3 -2.90 -3.33 27.50
C SER A 3 -4.02 -2.97 28.49
N TRP A 4 -3.78 -2.09 29.47
CA TRP A 4 -4.80 -1.74 30.46
C TRP A 4 -5.75 -0.64 29.98
N ARG A 5 -5.24 0.38 29.27
CA ARG A 5 -6.07 1.41 28.62
C ARG A 5 -6.92 0.81 27.51
N ASP A 6 -6.35 -0.08 26.70
CA ASP A 6 -7.07 -0.75 25.62
C ASP A 6 -8.23 -1.60 26.17
N ARG A 7 -8.01 -2.31 27.28
CA ARG A 7 -9.06 -3.08 27.95
C ARG A 7 -10.17 -2.20 28.53
N ILE A 8 -9.84 -1.06 29.12
CA ILE A 8 -10.84 -0.12 29.66
C ILE A 8 -11.65 0.52 28.52
N ASN A 9 -11.01 0.89 27.41
CA ASN A 9 -11.70 1.44 26.24
C ASN A 9 -12.65 0.41 25.61
N LYS A 10 -12.21 -0.85 25.48
CA LYS A 10 -13.05 -1.96 25.01
C LYS A 10 -14.25 -2.20 25.93
N MET A 11 -14.06 -2.11 27.25
CA MET A 11 -15.15 -2.23 28.23
C MET A 11 -16.13 -1.05 28.23
N THR A 12 -15.69 0.14 27.82
CA THR A 12 -16.56 1.33 27.75
C THR A 12 -17.28 1.47 26.40
N GLY A 13 -17.09 0.52 25.48
CA GLY A 13 -17.76 0.49 24.18
C GLY A 13 -17.25 1.54 23.20
N ARG A 14 -16.02 2.05 23.38
CA ARG A 14 -15.41 2.97 22.43
C ARG A 14 -15.06 2.24 21.13
N THR A 15 -15.28 2.90 20.00
CA THR A 15 -14.83 2.42 18.70
C THR A 15 -13.31 2.39 18.68
N ARG A 16 -12.76 1.25 18.23
CA ARG A 16 -11.33 1.06 18.01
C ARG A 16 -11.06 1.30 16.53
N TYR A 17 -10.11 2.16 16.24
CA TYR A 17 -9.62 2.40 14.89
C TYR A 17 -8.21 1.81 14.78
N VAL A 18 -7.94 1.15 13.66
CA VAL A 18 -6.60 0.70 13.30
C VAL A 18 -6.22 1.43 12.04
N VAL A 19 -5.02 1.99 12.01
CA VAL A 19 -4.42 2.52 10.80
C VAL A 19 -3.18 1.69 10.52
N CYS A 20 -3.08 1.14 9.32
CA CYS A 20 -1.87 0.43 8.91
C CYS A 20 -1.50 0.76 7.46
N ARG A 21 -0.20 0.69 7.19
CA ARG A 21 0.38 0.74 5.85
C ARG A 21 1.11 -0.56 5.58
N ILE A 22 0.82 -1.16 4.44
CA ILE A 22 1.44 -2.40 3.97
C ILE A 22 2.29 -2.09 2.75
N PHE A 23 3.54 -2.55 2.77
CA PHE A 23 4.47 -2.46 1.66
C PHE A 23 4.60 -3.84 1.03
N ILE A 24 4.46 -3.90 -0.29
CA ILE A 24 4.57 -5.14 -1.05
C ILE A 24 5.50 -4.88 -2.23
N HIS A 25 6.65 -5.54 -2.20
CA HIS A 25 7.61 -5.48 -3.29
C HIS A 25 7.46 -6.70 -4.19
N LEU A 26 7.21 -6.44 -5.48
CA LEU A 26 7.17 -7.42 -6.55
C LEU A 26 8.35 -7.22 -7.48
N SER A 27 8.96 -8.33 -7.94
CA SER A 27 10.01 -8.29 -8.94
C SER A 27 9.89 -9.41 -9.97
N GLY A 28 9.91 -9.05 -11.25
CA GLY A 28 9.76 -9.98 -12.36
C GLY A 28 9.39 -9.30 -13.68
N GLN A 29 9.40 -10.06 -14.78
CA GLN A 29 9.11 -9.52 -16.12
C GLN A 29 7.61 -9.37 -16.40
N GLU A 30 6.74 -10.05 -15.64
CA GLU A 30 5.29 -10.07 -15.88
C GLU A 30 4.50 -9.25 -14.85
N ILE A 31 5.15 -8.30 -14.16
CA ILE A 31 4.49 -7.42 -13.19
C ILE A 31 3.85 -6.18 -13.85
N ALA A 32 4.12 -5.92 -15.13
CA ALA A 32 3.58 -4.77 -15.86
C ALA A 32 2.04 -4.64 -15.82
N PRO A 33 1.23 -5.73 -15.88
CA PRO A 33 -0.22 -5.62 -15.76
C PRO A 33 -0.70 -5.03 -14.42
N LEU A 34 0.11 -5.12 -13.36
CA LEU A 34 -0.23 -4.50 -12.06
C LEU A 34 -0.24 -2.97 -12.17
N LEU A 35 0.67 -2.38 -12.94
CA LEU A 35 0.71 -0.92 -13.15
C LEU A 35 -0.58 -0.43 -13.82
N GLY A 36 -1.18 -1.21 -14.72
CA GLY A 36 -2.47 -0.87 -15.31
C GLY A 36 -3.57 -0.74 -14.26
N VAL A 37 -3.70 -1.77 -13.40
CA VAL A 37 -4.69 -1.79 -12.31
C VAL A 37 -4.46 -0.66 -11.31
N LEU A 38 -3.19 -0.38 -10.97
CA LEU A 38 -2.85 0.70 -10.04
C LEU A 38 -3.16 2.09 -10.62
N ASN A 39 -2.87 2.33 -11.90
CA ASN A 39 -3.18 3.60 -12.57
C ASN A 39 -4.68 3.80 -12.74
N GLU A 40 -5.43 2.75 -13.11
CA GLU A 40 -6.89 2.81 -13.22
C GLU A 40 -7.53 3.19 -11.88
N ALA A 41 -7.17 2.49 -10.80
CA ALA A 41 -7.64 2.82 -9.46
C ALA A 41 -7.25 4.24 -9.00
N ALA A 42 -6.06 4.72 -9.39
CA ALA A 42 -5.64 6.09 -9.07
C ALA A 42 -6.45 7.15 -9.83
N ILE A 43 -6.80 6.89 -11.10
CA ILE A 43 -7.66 7.78 -11.89
C ILE A 43 -9.07 7.81 -11.31
N GLU A 44 -9.65 6.64 -11.04
CA GLU A 44 -11.00 6.51 -10.45
C GLU A 44 -11.09 7.21 -9.09
N ALA A 45 -10.06 7.10 -8.26
CA ALA A 45 -9.96 7.81 -6.98
C ALA A 45 -10.05 9.34 -7.15
N VAL A 46 -9.39 9.90 -8.17
CA VAL A 46 -9.41 11.34 -8.46
C VAL A 46 -10.76 11.75 -9.05
N GLU A 47 -11.30 10.98 -10.00
CA GLU A 47 -12.57 11.29 -10.65
C GLU A 47 -13.78 11.22 -9.70
N SER A 48 -13.69 10.37 -8.67
CA SER A 48 -14.72 10.21 -7.64
C SER A 48 -14.57 11.16 -6.46
N ASP A 49 -13.56 12.05 -6.46
CA ASP A 49 -13.23 12.94 -5.33
C ASP A 49 -13.06 12.17 -4.00
N GLY A 50 -12.46 10.98 -4.08
CA GLY A 50 -12.18 10.12 -2.91
C GLY A 50 -13.40 9.40 -2.33
N ASP A 51 -14.43 9.13 -3.14
CA ASP A 51 -15.59 8.33 -2.70
C ASP A 51 -15.16 6.95 -2.18
N MET A 52 -15.56 6.62 -0.96
CA MET A 52 -15.12 5.40 -0.27
C MET A 52 -15.61 4.10 -0.92
N GLU A 53 -16.73 4.11 -1.64
CA GLU A 53 -17.21 2.94 -2.38
C GLU A 53 -16.29 2.67 -3.57
N VAL A 54 -15.99 3.73 -4.35
CA VAL A 54 -15.04 3.66 -5.49
C VAL A 54 -13.64 3.26 -5.03
N LEU A 55 -13.12 3.91 -3.99
CA LEU A 55 -11.82 3.55 -3.41
C LEU A 55 -11.78 2.10 -2.90
N GLY A 56 -12.89 1.64 -2.32
CA GLY A 56 -13.07 0.27 -1.85
C GLY A 56 -13.01 -0.76 -2.97
N GLU A 57 -13.69 -0.50 -4.09
CA GLU A 57 -13.64 -1.33 -5.29
C GLU A 57 -12.24 -1.38 -5.89
N GLY A 58 -11.59 -0.22 -6.02
CA GLY A 58 -10.19 -0.13 -6.47
C GLY A 58 -9.25 -0.94 -5.58
N LEU A 59 -9.40 -0.84 -4.25
CA LEU A 59 -8.61 -1.64 -3.30
C LEU A 59 -8.82 -3.13 -3.49
N VAL A 60 -10.07 -3.58 -3.70
CA VAL A 60 -10.39 -4.99 -3.96
C VAL A 60 -9.68 -5.47 -5.23
N ASN A 61 -9.76 -4.71 -6.32
CA ASN A 61 -9.11 -5.05 -7.59
C ASN A 61 -7.59 -5.15 -7.44
N ILE A 62 -6.97 -4.21 -6.73
CA ILE A 62 -5.54 -4.22 -6.42
C ILE A 62 -5.17 -5.44 -5.59
N CYS A 63 -5.89 -5.73 -4.51
CA CYS A 63 -5.62 -6.87 -3.64
C CYS A 63 -5.75 -8.21 -4.39
N GLN A 64 -6.77 -8.36 -5.23
CA GLN A 64 -6.94 -9.54 -6.09
C GLN A 64 -5.78 -9.68 -7.08
N LYS A 65 -5.39 -8.58 -7.73
CA LYS A 65 -4.27 -8.60 -8.68
C LYS A 65 -2.94 -8.96 -8.01
N LEU A 66 -2.71 -8.45 -6.80
CA LEU A 66 -1.54 -8.80 -5.99
C LEU A 66 -1.53 -10.28 -5.62
N LEU A 67 -2.67 -10.84 -5.23
CA LEU A 67 -2.83 -12.27 -4.93
C LEU A 67 -2.54 -13.15 -6.16
N ASP A 68 -3.01 -12.75 -7.34
CA ASP A 68 -2.72 -13.46 -8.60
C ASP A 68 -1.23 -13.45 -8.95
N LEU A 69 -0.51 -12.39 -8.52
CA LEU A 69 0.91 -12.19 -8.76
C LEU A 69 1.80 -12.67 -7.60
N LYS A 70 1.28 -13.54 -6.70
CA LYS A 70 2.01 -14.03 -5.53
C LYS A 70 3.40 -14.58 -5.82
N ILE A 71 3.60 -15.23 -6.98
CA ILE A 71 4.91 -15.78 -7.38
C ILE A 71 6.00 -14.73 -7.59
N TYR A 72 5.61 -13.45 -7.74
CA TYR A 72 6.50 -12.32 -7.95
C TYR A 72 6.81 -11.55 -6.68
N TRP A 73 6.16 -11.86 -5.55
CA TRP A 73 6.46 -11.23 -4.27
C TRP A 73 7.89 -11.53 -3.84
N ARG A 74 8.60 -10.50 -3.36
CA ARG A 74 10.00 -10.61 -2.93
C ARG A 74 10.22 -10.21 -1.49
N SER A 75 9.58 -9.13 -1.08
CA SER A 75 9.69 -8.61 0.28
C SER A 75 8.43 -7.87 0.65
N ALA A 76 8.16 -7.81 1.95
CA ALA A 76 7.04 -7.05 2.48
C ALA A 76 7.40 -6.42 3.81
N ALA A 77 6.62 -5.43 4.19
CA ALA A 77 6.67 -4.81 5.50
C ALA A 77 5.28 -4.27 5.84
N ASN A 78 5.07 -3.99 7.11
CA ASN A 78 3.91 -3.25 7.55
C ASN A 78 4.23 -2.42 8.78
N GLU A 79 3.49 -1.33 8.92
CA GLU A 79 3.49 -0.49 10.11
C GLU A 79 2.07 -0.01 10.38
N GLY A 80 1.85 0.52 11.57
CA GLY A 80 0.55 1.00 11.97
C GLY A 80 0.42 1.19 13.47
N ASP A 81 -0.71 1.76 13.87
CA ASP A 81 -1.05 1.91 15.29
C ASP A 81 -2.57 1.85 15.51
N VAL A 82 -2.95 1.78 16.77
CA VAL A 82 -4.31 1.60 17.27
C VAL A 82 -4.75 2.87 17.97
N PHE A 83 -5.90 3.39 17.54
CA PHE A 83 -6.47 4.63 18.02
C PHE A 83 -7.84 4.39 18.63
N TRP A 84 -8.20 5.26 19.59
CA TRP A 84 -9.50 5.28 20.24
C TRP A 84 -10.24 6.60 20.04
N LYS A 85 -9.67 7.46 19.18
CA LYS A 85 -10.28 8.67 18.65
C LYS A 85 -10.07 8.67 17.15
N GLU A 86 -11.12 9.05 16.43
CA GLU A 86 -11.10 9.12 14.97
C GLU A 86 -10.16 10.22 14.47
N GLU A 87 -10.11 11.38 15.15
CA GLU A 87 -9.21 12.49 14.82
C GLU A 87 -7.73 12.06 14.86
N ASP A 88 -7.29 11.41 15.94
CA ASP A 88 -5.91 10.92 16.09
C ASP A 88 -5.56 9.89 14.97
N ALA A 89 -6.54 9.07 14.56
CA ALA A 89 -6.36 8.13 13.45
C ALA A 89 -6.23 8.86 12.10
N GLY A 90 -7.05 9.88 11.86
CA GLY A 90 -7.01 10.70 10.65
C GLY A 90 -5.70 11.48 10.49
N ASP A 91 -5.18 12.02 11.59
CA ASP A 91 -3.87 12.68 11.62
C ASP A 91 -2.76 11.70 11.22
N TYR A 92 -2.79 10.48 11.74
CA TYR A 92 -1.79 9.46 11.42
C TYR A 92 -1.91 8.94 9.97
N VAL A 93 -3.12 8.82 9.42
CA VAL A 93 -3.31 8.56 7.98
C VAL A 93 -2.64 9.65 7.13
N THR A 94 -2.77 10.92 7.52
CA THR A 94 -2.17 12.05 6.80
C THR A 94 -0.64 12.06 6.89
N GLU A 95 -0.08 11.64 8.02
CA GLU A 95 1.36 11.43 8.19
C GLU A 95 1.88 10.36 7.21
N LEU A 96 1.23 9.19 7.18
CA LEU A 96 1.58 8.08 6.29
C LEU A 96 1.40 8.44 4.82
N PHE A 97 0.37 9.24 4.47
CA PHE A 97 0.20 9.79 3.13
C PHE A 97 1.43 10.61 2.72
N THR A 98 1.81 11.57 3.56
CA THR A 98 2.90 12.51 3.28
C THR A 98 4.22 11.78 3.09
N ASP A 99 4.51 10.80 3.95
CA ASP A 99 5.69 9.96 3.83
C ASP A 99 5.66 9.08 2.56
N SER A 100 4.50 8.45 2.25
CA SER A 100 4.34 7.65 1.02
C SER A 100 4.56 8.48 -0.25
N ALA A 101 4.01 9.70 -0.28
CA ALA A 101 4.11 10.61 -1.41
C ALA A 101 5.56 11.07 -1.66
N GLN A 102 6.35 11.27 -0.60
CA GLN A 102 7.79 11.56 -0.74
C GLN A 102 8.54 10.38 -1.38
N ARG A 103 8.16 9.15 -1.03
CA ARG A 103 8.76 7.93 -1.59
C ARG A 103 8.26 7.62 -3.00
N TYR A 104 7.00 7.91 -3.31
CA TYR A 104 6.40 7.80 -4.64
C TYR A 104 7.22 8.52 -5.73
N GLY A 105 7.79 9.68 -5.40
CA GLY A 105 8.66 10.46 -6.29
C GLY A 105 10.17 10.21 -6.17
N SER A 106 10.60 9.36 -5.23
CA SER A 106 12.04 9.12 -4.93
C SER A 106 12.81 8.37 -6.04
N GLY A 107 12.14 8.01 -7.14
CA GLY A 107 12.76 7.50 -8.37
C GLY A 107 13.39 8.58 -9.25
N THR A 108 13.30 9.87 -8.90
CA THR A 108 13.82 10.98 -9.73
C THR A 108 15.17 11.51 -9.24
N GLU A 109 16.25 10.86 -9.67
CA GLU A 109 17.41 11.62 -10.14
C GLU A 109 17.31 11.66 -11.66
N PHE A 110 17.08 12.85 -12.21
CA PHE A 110 17.04 13.09 -13.65
C PHE A 110 18.42 12.78 -14.23
N ASP A 111 18.57 11.66 -14.93
CA ASP A 111 19.67 11.50 -15.87
C ASP A 111 19.33 12.29 -17.14
N GLU A 112 20.24 13.18 -17.53
CA GLU A 112 20.05 14.17 -18.57
C GLU A 112 19.97 13.51 -19.96
N GLY A 113 18.90 13.80 -20.70
CA GLY A 113 18.92 13.89 -22.16
C GLY A 113 18.66 12.60 -22.95
N VAL A 114 17.39 12.34 -23.28
CA VAL A 114 17.05 11.48 -24.43
C VAL A 114 17.09 12.33 -25.70
N GLY A 115 18.09 12.13 -26.54
CA GLY A 115 18.20 12.78 -27.85
C GLY A 115 17.09 12.33 -28.81
N GLU A 116 16.61 13.25 -29.65
CA GLU A 116 15.40 13.15 -30.50
C GLU A 116 15.37 12.00 -31.55
N ASN A 117 16.25 11.00 -31.52
CA ASN A 117 16.33 9.95 -32.55
C ASN A 117 16.71 8.53 -32.07
N GLU A 118 16.48 8.17 -30.81
CA GLU A 118 16.63 6.76 -30.36
C GLU A 118 15.30 5.99 -30.39
N PRO A 119 15.29 4.71 -30.84
CA PRO A 119 14.10 3.88 -30.73
C PRO A 119 13.71 3.78 -29.25
N LEU A 120 12.46 4.13 -28.93
CA LEU A 120 11.88 4.06 -27.58
C LEU A 120 11.86 2.61 -27.06
N THR A 121 12.99 2.11 -26.58
CA THR A 121 13.05 0.96 -25.70
C THR A 121 12.77 1.45 -24.29
N LEU A 122 11.50 1.49 -23.91
CA LEU A 122 11.12 1.77 -22.52
C LEU A 122 11.74 0.68 -21.63
N PRO A 123 12.47 1.04 -20.56
CA PRO A 123 12.99 0.04 -19.65
C PRO A 123 11.82 -0.72 -19.02
N ILE A 124 11.92 -2.05 -18.99
CA ILE A 124 10.92 -2.91 -18.37
C ILE A 124 11.12 -2.76 -16.87
N THR A 125 10.21 -2.07 -16.18
CA THR A 125 10.20 -1.96 -14.72
C THR A 125 10.35 -3.34 -14.09
N ARG A 126 11.48 -3.59 -13.42
CA ARG A 126 11.78 -4.89 -12.81
C ARG A 126 11.28 -5.01 -11.39
N ASN A 127 11.11 -3.89 -10.70
CA ASN A 127 10.66 -3.83 -9.32
C ASN A 127 9.48 -2.87 -9.21
N ILE A 128 8.44 -3.28 -8.48
CA ILE A 128 7.33 -2.42 -8.09
C ILE A 128 7.16 -2.55 -6.59
N VAL A 129 7.06 -1.41 -5.89
CA VAL A 129 6.61 -1.37 -4.50
C VAL A 129 5.21 -0.78 -4.47
N VAL A 130 4.26 -1.52 -3.92
CA VAL A 130 2.89 -1.05 -3.64
C VAL A 130 2.78 -0.76 -2.15
N MET A 131 2.29 0.43 -1.82
CA MET A 131 2.03 0.92 -0.48
C MET A 131 0.53 1.11 -0.31
N ILE A 132 -0.09 0.25 0.51
CA ILE A 132 -1.52 0.30 0.79
C ILE A 132 -1.70 0.81 2.22
N THR A 133 -2.23 2.01 2.38
CA THR A 133 -2.61 2.57 3.69
C THR A 133 -4.11 2.46 3.86
N VAL A 134 -4.55 1.88 4.98
CA VAL A 134 -5.96 1.83 5.34
C VAL A 134 -6.18 2.26 6.79
N ALA A 135 -7.34 2.88 7.04
CA ALA A 135 -7.92 2.98 8.37
C ALA A 135 -9.19 2.13 8.42
N PHE A 136 -9.40 1.38 9.51
CA PHE A 136 -10.58 0.55 9.68
C PHE A 136 -11.03 0.45 11.13
N GLU A 137 -12.29 0.07 11.33
CA GLU A 137 -12.85 -0.18 12.66
C GLU A 137 -12.68 -1.64 13.10
N GLY A 138 -12.39 -1.83 14.39
CA GLY A 138 -12.37 -3.15 15.02
C GLY A 138 -10.97 -3.73 15.23
N GLU A 139 -10.90 -5.05 15.38
CA GLU A 139 -9.66 -5.83 15.55
C GLU A 139 -9.52 -6.77 14.37
N HIS A 140 -8.38 -6.72 13.69
CA HIS A 140 -8.08 -7.61 12.57
C HIS A 140 -6.65 -8.16 12.71
N PRO A 141 -6.45 -9.29 13.41
CA PRO A 141 -5.11 -9.84 13.68
C PRO A 141 -4.25 -10.03 12.44
N ASP A 142 -4.86 -10.39 11.30
CA ASP A 142 -4.17 -10.56 10.00
C ASP A 142 -3.59 -9.25 9.43
N LEU A 143 -3.91 -8.08 10.00
CA LEU A 143 -3.39 -6.76 9.60
C LEU A 143 -2.54 -6.10 10.69
N GLU A 144 -2.52 -6.69 11.89
CA GLU A 144 -1.88 -6.12 13.09
C GLU A 144 -0.64 -6.93 13.53
N THR A 145 -0.26 -7.95 12.75
CA THR A 145 0.95 -8.76 12.94
C THR A 145 2.03 -8.37 11.94
N ASN A 146 3.24 -8.91 12.10
CA ASN A 146 4.28 -8.80 11.08
C ASN A 146 3.83 -9.54 9.80
N LEU A 147 3.84 -8.84 8.67
CA LEU A 147 3.42 -9.34 7.36
C LEU A 147 4.58 -9.81 6.46
N ALA A 148 5.82 -9.82 6.96
CA ALA A 148 6.99 -10.39 6.28
C ALA A 148 7.01 -11.93 6.32
N ASP A 149 5.88 -12.54 5.95
CA ASP A 149 5.68 -13.97 5.75
C ASP A 149 4.64 -14.17 4.63
N LEU A 150 4.87 -15.15 3.75
CA LEU A 150 4.01 -15.37 2.58
C LEU A 150 2.54 -15.63 2.94
N GLN A 151 2.27 -16.34 4.05
CA GLN A 151 0.92 -16.65 4.48
C GLN A 151 0.29 -15.45 5.18
N ALA A 152 1.04 -14.74 6.01
CA ALA A 152 0.59 -13.52 6.67
C ALA A 152 0.17 -12.45 5.65
N LEU A 153 1.00 -12.23 4.62
CA LEU A 153 0.69 -11.28 3.54
C LEU A 153 -0.52 -11.72 2.69
N GLU A 154 -0.66 -13.01 2.41
CA GLU A 154 -1.85 -13.51 1.70
C GLU A 154 -3.13 -13.29 2.53
N ASN A 155 -3.07 -13.55 3.83
CA ASN A 155 -4.20 -13.36 4.73
C ASN A 155 -4.53 -11.87 4.88
N SER A 156 -3.54 -10.99 4.93
CA SER A 156 -3.75 -9.56 5.04
C SER A 156 -4.44 -8.98 3.81
N LEU A 157 -4.06 -9.40 2.59
CA LEU A 157 -4.75 -8.97 1.36
C LEU A 157 -6.21 -9.44 1.32
N LYS A 158 -6.48 -10.67 1.77
CA LYS A 158 -7.86 -11.17 1.91
C LYS A 158 -8.64 -10.43 3.00
N ALA A 159 -7.98 -10.05 4.09
CA ALA A 159 -8.56 -9.24 5.15
C ALA A 159 -9.01 -7.88 4.65
N LEU A 160 -8.18 -7.19 3.85
CA LEU A 160 -8.55 -5.90 3.23
C LEU A 160 -9.80 -6.01 2.35
N ILE A 161 -9.87 -7.05 1.52
CA ILE A 161 -11.05 -7.34 0.69
C ILE A 161 -12.29 -7.53 1.57
N ASN A 162 -12.17 -8.32 2.65
CA ASN A 162 -13.28 -8.57 3.57
C ASN A 162 -13.73 -7.32 4.33
N LEU A 163 -12.79 -6.46 4.76
CA LEU A 163 -13.09 -5.18 5.42
C LEU A 163 -13.92 -4.27 4.50
N ASN A 164 -13.62 -4.26 3.20
CA ASN A 164 -14.42 -3.53 2.22
C ASN A 164 -15.85 -4.07 2.16
N TYR A 165 -16.02 -5.38 1.98
CA TYR A 165 -17.35 -6.01 1.93
C TYR A 165 -18.17 -5.83 3.22
N GLN A 166 -17.50 -5.64 4.36
CA GLN A 166 -18.15 -5.39 5.65
C GLN A 166 -18.40 -3.89 5.92
N GLY A 167 -17.97 -2.98 5.04
CA GLY A 167 -18.13 -1.54 5.22
C GLY A 167 -17.33 -0.97 6.41
N GLN A 168 -16.21 -1.61 6.77
CA GLN A 168 -15.42 -1.26 7.95
C GLN A 168 -14.24 -0.33 7.64
N LEU A 169 -13.94 -0.08 6.36
CA LEU A 169 -12.91 0.86 5.94
C LEU A 169 -13.37 2.30 6.21
N ARG A 170 -12.41 3.14 6.63
CA ARG A 170 -12.60 4.57 6.97
C ARG A 170 -11.67 5.48 6.20
N ALA A 171 -10.54 4.96 5.73
CA ALA A 171 -9.66 5.62 4.80
C ALA A 171 -8.95 4.56 3.96
N ILE A 172 -8.70 4.87 2.68
CA ILE A 172 -7.95 4.04 1.75
C ILE A 172 -7.02 4.97 0.98
N GLN A 173 -5.74 4.63 0.91
CA GLN A 173 -4.78 5.30 0.06
C GLN A 173 -3.85 4.26 -0.54
N VAL A 174 -3.57 4.38 -1.83
CA VAL A 174 -2.62 3.51 -2.51
C VAL A 174 -1.58 4.37 -3.20
N HIS A 175 -0.32 4.11 -2.90
CA HIS A 175 0.82 4.65 -3.62
C HIS A 175 1.63 3.50 -4.20
N PHE A 176 2.37 3.76 -5.28
CA PHE A 176 3.26 2.76 -5.84
C PHE A 176 4.47 3.42 -6.50
N ALA A 177 5.59 2.70 -6.54
CA ALA A 177 6.80 3.12 -7.23
C ALA A 177 7.35 1.98 -8.09
N PRO A 178 7.83 2.23 -9.32
CA PRO A 178 7.79 3.53 -9.99
C PRO A 178 6.38 3.87 -10.47
N ALA A 179 6.08 5.17 -10.54
CA ALA A 179 4.75 5.66 -10.85
C ALA A 179 4.52 5.95 -12.35
N GLN A 180 5.58 6.29 -13.09
CA GLN A 180 5.47 6.66 -14.50
C GLN A 180 5.89 5.51 -15.41
N LEU A 181 5.25 5.45 -16.58
CA LEU A 181 5.64 4.50 -17.61
C LEU A 181 7.04 4.85 -18.13
N GLY A 182 7.96 3.89 -18.05
CA GLY A 182 9.35 4.09 -18.46
C GLY A 182 10.29 4.45 -17.31
N ASP A 183 9.77 4.65 -16.09
CA ASP A 183 10.59 4.74 -14.90
C ASP A 183 10.99 3.33 -14.42
N GLU A 184 12.21 3.23 -13.87
CA GLU A 184 12.72 2.01 -13.26
C GLU A 184 13.03 2.26 -11.79
N LEU A 185 12.50 1.39 -10.91
CA LEU A 185 12.97 1.30 -9.54
C LEU A 185 14.12 0.28 -9.47
N THR A 186 15.34 0.80 -9.41
CA THR A 186 16.55 -0.04 -9.33
C THR A 186 16.67 -0.71 -7.96
N ASN A 187 17.51 -1.75 -7.85
CA ASN A 187 17.75 -2.42 -6.56
C ASN A 187 18.40 -1.48 -5.53
N ASP A 188 19.26 -0.56 -5.98
CA ASP A 188 19.91 0.39 -5.07
C ASP A 188 18.90 1.40 -4.52
N GLN A 189 18.03 1.95 -5.38
CA GLN A 189 16.93 2.81 -4.95
C GLN A 189 15.96 2.07 -4.02
N LEU A 190 15.67 0.79 -4.29
CA LEU A 190 14.83 -0.04 -3.43
C LEU A 190 15.41 -0.11 -2.01
N LEU A 191 16.71 -0.38 -1.88
CA LEU A 191 17.38 -0.49 -0.58
C LEU A 191 17.45 0.85 0.17
N ILE A 192 17.62 1.96 -0.54
CA ILE A 192 17.70 3.30 0.06
C ILE A 192 16.32 3.82 0.46
N ASN A 193 15.32 3.64 -0.39
CA ASN A 193 14.00 4.27 -0.23
C ASN A 193 13.02 3.41 0.58
N TYR A 194 13.28 2.10 0.70
CA TYR A 194 12.41 1.15 1.41
C TYR A 194 13.21 0.23 2.36
N PRO A 195 13.98 0.79 3.31
CA PRO A 195 14.81 0.01 4.23
C PRO A 195 14.01 -0.93 5.15
N GLU A 196 12.71 -0.71 5.32
CA GLU A 196 11.81 -1.54 6.12
C GLU A 196 11.46 -2.88 5.46
N LEU A 197 11.64 -3.02 4.13
CA LEU A 197 11.26 -4.22 3.41
C LEU A 197 12.07 -5.43 3.87
N VAL A 198 11.36 -6.49 4.29
CA VAL A 198 11.96 -7.75 4.72
C VAL A 198 11.67 -8.84 3.67
N PRO A 199 12.67 -9.63 3.23
CA PRO A 199 12.46 -10.74 2.29
C PRO A 199 11.41 -11.76 2.77
N LEU A 200 10.60 -12.25 1.83
CA LEU A 200 9.54 -13.26 2.04
C LEU A 200 10.03 -14.71 1.83
#